data_AF-A0A518G2D3-F1
#
_entry.id   AF-A0A518G2D3-F1
#
_cell.length_a   1.000
_cell.length_b   1.000
_cell.length_c   1.000
_cell.angle_alpha   90.00
_cell.angle_beta   90.00
_cell.angle_gamma   90.00
#
_symmetry.space_group_name_H-M   'P 1'
#
loop_
_entity.id
_entity.type
_entity.pdbx_description
1 polymer ?
#
loop_
_entity_poly.entity_id
_entity_poly.type
_entity_poly.pdbx_seq_one_letter_code
_entity_poly.pdbx_strand_id
1 'polypeptide(L)'
;MAHNVKDRKVPLYEFHLEFPHMKIFPVQRILAWGTLSVLPVMLPMELAGTAAWAQTTTQTAEQTTGQVTDPADAKAAKGGNASLTAEEEVEDAPPSRWRGATYDRLLEQLNKTFGEPRGMVRLDPESRVWADKAKRRVAVDGFIALKEGQLEMLACIAGTKEHESVVAVFSQAKFVHAGLLAVGAQKGHPVRWEPTYAPPTGSEVKVTALWVDSAGKKHAIDAREWVREAGTVDKTLDTNFVFAGSSLWTDPETGEQLYQAESGDLICVANFSTATLDVPLKSLKSNSLLTFIAFSERIPDPGTPVRLVLEVLDAEGADGAETNADATNDTGNPAPGTTDGAQNSSLPAALAGYERLLESPAEARQASLKSEK
;
A
#
# COMPACT_ATOMS: atom_id res chain seq x y z
N MET A 1 -51.44 -34.84 2.79
CA MET A 1 -51.72 -34.24 4.11
C MET A 1 -50.64 -33.22 4.38
N ALA A 2 -51.03 -31.97 4.56
CA ALA A 2 -50.14 -30.86 4.91
C ALA A 2 -49.75 -30.94 6.38
N HIS A 3 -48.52 -30.57 6.73
CA HIS A 3 -48.26 -29.88 8.00
C HIS A 3 -47.15 -28.84 7.88
N ASN A 4 -47.47 -27.73 8.53
CA ASN A 4 -46.86 -26.42 8.54
C ASN A 4 -46.09 -26.30 9.86
N VAL A 5 -44.87 -25.78 9.85
CA VAL A 5 -44.19 -25.33 11.08
C VAL A 5 -43.59 -23.96 10.83
N LYS A 6 -44.14 -22.99 11.56
CA LYS A 6 -43.76 -21.58 11.64
C LYS A 6 -42.55 -21.36 12.57
N ASP A 7 -41.91 -20.22 12.32
CA ASP A 7 -41.21 -19.33 13.27
C ASP A 7 -39.94 -19.82 13.98
N ARG A 8 -38.78 -19.38 13.47
CA ARG A 8 -37.57 -19.14 14.27
C ARG A 8 -37.08 -17.71 14.07
N LYS A 9 -37.11 -16.92 15.13
CA LYS A 9 -36.46 -15.60 15.24
C LYS A 9 -34.99 -15.78 15.60
N VAL A 10 -34.13 -14.97 14.98
CA VAL A 10 -32.68 -14.90 15.22
C VAL A 10 -32.39 -13.55 15.90
N PRO A 11 -31.62 -13.49 17.00
CA PRO A 11 -31.16 -12.21 17.54
C PRO A 11 -29.76 -11.83 17.01
N LEU A 12 -29.61 -10.54 16.70
CA LEU A 12 -28.38 -9.83 16.34
C LEU A 12 -27.44 -9.70 17.55
N TYR A 13 -26.14 -9.91 17.34
CA TYR A 13 -25.08 -9.61 18.30
C TYR A 13 -24.24 -8.42 17.80
N GLU A 14 -24.19 -7.34 18.57
CA GLU A 14 -23.22 -6.24 18.43
C GLU A 14 -22.10 -6.42 19.47
N PHE A 15 -20.85 -6.29 19.02
CA PHE A 15 -19.65 -6.24 19.85
C PHE A 15 -19.25 -4.77 20.06
N HIS A 16 -18.94 -4.38 21.30
CA HIS A 16 -18.20 -3.16 21.63
C HIS A 16 -16.94 -3.52 22.41
N LEU A 17 -15.81 -2.95 21.99
CA LEU A 17 -14.50 -3.04 22.63
C LEU A 17 -14.21 -1.71 23.34
N GLU A 18 -13.77 -1.74 24.60
CA GLU A 18 -13.17 -0.59 25.28
C GLU A 18 -11.83 -0.96 25.94
N PHE A 19 -10.88 -0.02 25.87
CA PHE A 19 -9.50 -0.05 26.36
C PHE A 19 -9.38 0.42 27.83
N PRO A 20 -8.35 0.00 28.59
CA PRO A 20 -8.15 0.45 29.97
C PRO A 20 -7.30 1.72 30.12
N HIS A 21 -7.61 2.51 31.16
CA HIS A 21 -6.98 3.77 31.56
C HIS A 21 -5.67 3.64 32.35
N MET A 22 -4.77 4.62 32.13
CA MET A 22 -3.53 4.89 32.87
C MET A 22 -3.75 6.00 33.93
N LYS A 23 -3.04 5.92 35.07
CA LYS A 23 -3.21 6.75 36.29
C LYS A 23 -2.54 8.13 36.21
N ILE A 24 -3.12 9.11 36.92
CA ILE A 24 -2.63 10.49 37.10
C ILE A 24 -2.11 10.70 38.53
N PHE A 25 -1.00 11.43 38.69
CA PHE A 25 -0.45 11.96 39.96
C PHE A 25 -0.77 13.46 40.13
N PRO A 26 -0.81 14.02 41.36
CA PRO A 26 -1.30 15.37 41.64
C PRO A 26 -0.19 16.43 41.68
N VAL A 27 -0.51 17.68 41.31
CA VAL A 27 0.34 18.87 41.58
C VAL A 27 -0.52 20.00 42.17
N GLN A 28 0.03 20.65 43.18
CA GLN A 28 -0.54 21.70 44.02
C GLN A 28 -0.52 23.12 43.40
N ARG A 29 -1.39 23.95 43.99
CA ARG A 29 -1.75 25.38 43.80
C ARG A 29 -0.59 26.38 43.69
N ILE A 30 -0.79 27.45 42.90
CA ILE A 30 -0.45 28.86 43.24
C ILE A 30 -1.54 29.83 42.68
N LEU A 31 -1.78 30.92 43.43
CA LEU A 31 -2.87 31.90 43.43
C LEU A 31 -2.78 33.06 42.41
N ALA A 32 -3.97 33.65 42.09
CA ALA A 32 -4.36 35.09 42.02
C ALA A 32 -3.59 36.08 41.10
N TRP A 33 -4.13 37.14 40.47
CA TRP A 33 -5.40 37.90 40.46
C TRP A 33 -5.37 38.81 39.20
N GLY A 34 -6.52 39.26 38.68
CA GLY A 34 -6.57 40.35 37.69
C GLY A 34 -7.94 40.51 37.01
N THR A 35 -8.73 41.46 37.50
CA THR A 35 -10.08 41.84 37.05
C THR A 35 -10.07 42.73 35.80
N LEU A 36 -11.03 42.55 34.88
CA LEU A 36 -11.80 43.65 34.29
C LEU A 36 -13.09 43.13 33.62
N SER A 37 -14.21 43.80 33.93
CA SER A 37 -15.58 43.49 33.50
C SER A 37 -15.96 44.19 32.19
N VAL A 38 -16.73 43.52 31.31
CA VAL A 38 -17.82 44.14 30.52
C VAL A 38 -18.94 43.09 30.31
N LEU A 39 -20.18 43.48 30.59
CA LEU A 39 -21.47 42.74 30.51
C LEU A 39 -22.24 43.16 29.20
N PRO A 40 -23.43 42.63 28.87
CA PRO A 40 -23.66 41.41 28.10
C PRO A 40 -24.57 41.63 26.86
N VAL A 41 -24.79 40.60 26.04
CA VAL A 41 -26.01 40.49 25.22
C VAL A 41 -26.64 39.12 25.49
N MET A 42 -27.93 39.12 25.86
CA MET A 42 -28.72 37.96 26.28
C MET A 42 -29.73 37.55 25.20
N LEU A 43 -29.74 36.23 24.93
CA LEU A 43 -30.87 35.29 24.72
C LEU A 43 -31.83 35.42 23.52
N PRO A 44 -32.65 34.38 23.20
CA PRO A 44 -32.85 33.05 23.84
C PRO A 44 -32.61 31.87 22.84
N MET A 45 -32.71 30.56 23.11
CA MET A 45 -33.69 29.82 23.93
C MET A 45 -33.24 28.33 24.04
N GLU A 46 -33.36 27.81 25.27
CA GLU A 46 -33.79 26.47 25.75
C GLU A 46 -33.64 25.18 24.91
N LEU A 47 -33.61 23.95 25.45
CA LEU A 47 -33.29 23.28 26.73
C LEU A 47 -33.98 21.90 26.64
N ALA A 48 -33.40 20.91 27.34
CA ALA A 48 -33.95 19.63 27.80
C ALA A 48 -33.34 18.39 27.12
N GLY A 49 -32.80 17.39 27.83
CA GLY A 49 -32.68 17.22 29.28
C GLY A 49 -32.49 15.75 29.65
N THR A 50 -31.55 15.49 30.60
CA THR A 50 -31.63 14.55 31.75
C THR A 50 -31.67 13.03 31.51
N ALA A 51 -31.11 12.13 32.34
CA ALA A 51 -30.23 12.19 33.52
C ALA A 51 -29.86 10.75 34.02
N ALA A 52 -28.82 10.70 34.86
CA ALA A 52 -28.62 9.89 36.09
C ALA A 52 -28.52 8.33 36.00
N TRP A 53 -27.35 7.74 36.32
CA TRP A 53 -26.80 7.30 37.64
C TRP A 53 -27.26 5.90 38.10
N ALA A 54 -26.31 4.98 38.30
CA ALA A 54 -25.92 4.42 39.62
C ALA A 54 -25.21 3.05 39.50
N GLN A 55 -24.15 2.91 40.29
CA GLN A 55 -23.33 1.72 40.50
C GLN A 55 -24.02 0.71 41.44
N THR A 56 -23.62 -0.56 41.42
CA THR A 56 -23.39 -1.37 42.65
C THR A 56 -22.42 -2.52 42.37
N THR A 57 -21.43 -2.60 43.24
CA THR A 57 -20.32 -3.56 43.38
C THR A 57 -20.75 -4.88 44.00
N THR A 58 -20.08 -6.00 43.69
CA THR A 58 -19.62 -6.95 44.72
C THR A 58 -18.44 -7.80 44.24
N GLN A 59 -17.39 -7.83 45.06
CA GLN A 59 -16.16 -8.62 44.97
C GLN A 59 -16.35 -10.02 45.56
N THR A 60 -15.58 -11.02 45.11
CA THR A 60 -14.76 -11.98 45.90
C THR A 60 -13.93 -12.80 44.89
N ALA A 61 -12.61 -12.62 44.71
CA ALA A 61 -11.47 -13.14 45.48
C ALA A 61 -11.52 -14.64 45.80
N GLU A 62 -10.62 -15.43 45.20
CA GLU A 62 -9.74 -16.37 45.93
C GLU A 62 -8.62 -16.97 45.05
N GLN A 63 -7.45 -17.10 45.67
CA GLN A 63 -6.17 -17.62 45.17
C GLN A 63 -6.09 -19.15 45.36
N THR A 64 -5.13 -19.81 44.69
CA THR A 64 -4.17 -20.86 45.18
C THR A 64 -3.70 -21.74 44.01
N THR A 65 -2.44 -21.70 43.54
CA THR A 65 -1.17 -22.37 43.96
C THR A 65 -1.09 -23.89 43.75
N GLY A 66 0.02 -24.34 43.13
CA GLY A 66 0.61 -25.70 43.24
C GLY A 66 0.53 -26.53 41.95
N GLN A 67 1.58 -26.68 41.12
CA GLN A 67 2.87 -27.41 41.25
C GLN A 67 2.81 -28.88 40.76
N VAL A 68 3.50 -29.10 39.62
CA VAL A 68 4.36 -30.24 39.18
C VAL A 68 3.92 -31.69 39.44
N THR A 69 3.95 -32.53 38.38
CA THR A 69 4.73 -33.80 38.28
C THR A 69 4.49 -34.50 36.93
N ASP A 70 5.59 -34.87 36.25
CA ASP A 70 5.63 -36.02 35.32
C ASP A 70 5.83 -37.32 36.13
N PRO A 71 5.48 -38.49 35.58
CA PRO A 71 6.56 -39.33 35.05
C PRO A 71 6.21 -40.14 33.78
N ALA A 72 7.29 -40.71 33.24
CA ALA A 72 7.46 -41.37 31.96
C ALA A 72 6.89 -42.81 31.80
N ASP A 73 7.11 -43.31 30.58
CA ASP A 73 7.27 -44.70 30.12
C ASP A 73 6.04 -45.49 29.64
N ALA A 74 6.00 -45.79 28.34
CA ALA A 74 6.11 -47.18 27.84
C ALA A 74 6.18 -47.29 26.30
N LYS A 75 6.98 -48.27 25.88
CA LYS A 75 7.49 -48.63 24.55
C LYS A 75 6.49 -49.36 23.62
N ALA A 76 6.66 -49.08 22.32
CA ALA A 76 6.82 -50.00 21.18
C ALA A 76 5.67 -50.91 20.67
N ALA A 77 5.40 -50.82 19.36
CA ALA A 77 5.30 -51.98 18.45
C ALA A 77 5.43 -51.59 16.96
N LYS A 78 6.15 -52.42 16.20
CA LYS A 78 6.45 -52.37 14.75
C LYS A 78 5.28 -52.87 13.89
N GLY A 79 5.25 -52.49 12.62
CA GLY A 79 4.63 -53.28 11.54
C GLY A 79 4.31 -52.45 10.29
N GLY A 80 5.04 -52.67 9.20
CA GLY A 80 4.99 -51.84 7.99
C GLY A 80 3.95 -52.25 6.94
N ASN A 81 3.88 -51.47 5.86
CA ASN A 81 3.95 -51.95 4.48
C ASN A 81 4.24 -50.76 3.55
N ALA A 82 5.01 -51.02 2.50
CA ALA A 82 5.31 -50.09 1.44
C ALA A 82 4.07 -49.82 0.58
N SER A 83 3.88 -48.57 0.16
CA SER A 83 3.32 -48.26 -1.14
C SER A 83 3.96 -46.98 -1.66
N LEU A 84 4.70 -47.13 -2.74
CA LEU A 84 5.29 -46.06 -3.52
C LEU A 84 4.18 -45.28 -4.22
N THR A 85 3.91 -44.07 -3.73
CA THR A 85 3.42 -42.97 -4.56
C THR A 85 4.36 -41.81 -4.28
N ALA A 86 5.22 -41.50 -5.25
CA ALA A 86 6.03 -40.30 -5.23
C ALA A 86 5.07 -39.10 -5.38
N GLU A 87 4.54 -38.63 -4.26
CA GLU A 87 4.13 -37.25 -4.12
C GLU A 87 5.44 -36.45 -4.11
N GLU A 88 5.65 -35.62 -5.13
CA GLU A 88 6.73 -34.65 -5.11
C GLU A 88 6.60 -33.83 -3.82
N GLU A 89 7.55 -34.03 -2.90
CA GLU A 89 7.75 -33.17 -1.74
C GLU A 89 7.99 -31.76 -2.28
N VAL A 90 6.95 -30.92 -2.20
CA VAL A 90 7.09 -29.47 -2.33
C VAL A 90 7.97 -29.07 -1.14
N GLU A 91 9.24 -28.76 -1.41
CA GLU A 91 10.17 -28.25 -0.41
C GLU A 91 9.49 -27.20 0.48
N ASP A 92 9.71 -27.33 1.79
CA ASP A 92 9.21 -26.51 2.90
C ASP A 92 9.64 -25.04 2.74
N ALA A 93 9.02 -24.33 1.80
CA ALA A 93 9.11 -22.89 1.75
C ALA A 93 8.56 -22.34 3.08
N PRO A 94 9.26 -21.41 3.74
CA PRO A 94 8.75 -20.78 4.94
C PRO A 94 7.33 -20.25 4.67
N PRO A 95 6.42 -20.38 5.65
CA PRO A 95 5.03 -20.03 5.42
C PRO A 95 4.94 -18.54 5.11
N SER A 96 4.44 -18.22 3.91
CA SER A 96 4.22 -16.85 3.39
C SER A 96 3.82 -15.89 4.51
N ARG A 97 4.46 -14.71 4.55
CA ARG A 97 4.07 -13.63 5.46
C ARG A 97 2.58 -13.26 5.34
N TRP A 98 2.02 -13.34 4.14
CA TRP A 98 0.61 -13.10 3.89
C TRP A 98 -0.17 -14.41 4.04
N ARG A 99 -0.90 -14.55 5.15
CA ARG A 99 -1.70 -15.75 5.46
C ARG A 99 -3.15 -15.43 5.76
N GLY A 100 -3.98 -16.45 5.60
CA GLY A 100 -5.39 -16.42 5.93
C GLY A 100 -6.24 -16.49 4.67
N ALA A 101 -7.45 -17.01 4.80
CA ALA A 101 -8.30 -17.41 3.68
C ALA A 101 -8.54 -16.32 2.61
N THR A 102 -8.40 -15.04 2.95
CA THR A 102 -8.46 -13.94 1.99
C THR A 102 -7.18 -13.84 1.16
N TYR A 103 -6.02 -13.71 1.79
CA TYR A 103 -4.74 -13.60 1.07
C TYR A 103 -4.38 -14.88 0.32
N ASP A 104 -4.72 -16.05 0.88
CA ASP A 104 -4.50 -17.34 0.21
C ASP A 104 -5.26 -17.40 -1.14
N ARG A 105 -6.52 -16.94 -1.17
CA ARG A 105 -7.32 -16.86 -2.40
C ARG A 105 -6.78 -15.84 -3.39
N LEU A 106 -6.34 -14.67 -2.91
CA LEU A 106 -5.75 -13.63 -3.77
C LEU A 106 -4.44 -14.10 -4.40
N LEU A 107 -3.56 -14.74 -3.63
CA LEU A 107 -2.32 -15.33 -4.12
C LEU A 107 -2.59 -16.46 -5.12
N GLU A 108 -3.59 -17.31 -4.87
CA GLU A 108 -3.99 -18.35 -5.81
C GLU A 108 -4.47 -17.77 -7.14
N GLN A 109 -5.33 -16.75 -7.11
CA GLN A 109 -5.79 -16.05 -8.32
C GLN A 109 -4.61 -15.42 -9.06
N LEU A 110 -3.74 -14.74 -8.33
CA LEU A 110 -2.59 -14.06 -8.89
C LEU A 110 -1.59 -15.03 -9.54
N ASN A 111 -1.33 -16.18 -8.91
CA ASN A 111 -0.51 -17.26 -9.46
C ASN A 111 -1.12 -17.90 -10.70
N LYS A 112 -2.44 -17.87 -10.87
CA LYS A 112 -3.10 -18.31 -12.11
C LYS A 112 -2.98 -17.26 -13.22
N THR A 113 -3.06 -15.98 -12.85
CA THR A 113 -3.02 -14.86 -13.81
C THR A 113 -1.63 -14.59 -14.35
N PHE A 114 -0.62 -14.51 -13.49
CA PHE A 114 0.74 -14.12 -13.89
C PHE A 114 1.75 -15.25 -13.64
N GLY A 115 2.48 -15.61 -14.70
CA GLY A 115 3.75 -16.31 -14.57
C GLY A 115 4.84 -15.39 -14.03
N GLU A 116 5.99 -15.99 -13.71
CA GLU A 116 7.19 -15.22 -13.43
C GLU A 116 7.58 -14.38 -14.68
N PRO A 117 7.87 -13.08 -14.51
CA PRO A 117 8.19 -12.22 -15.62
C PRO A 117 9.53 -12.62 -16.24
N ARG A 118 9.50 -13.02 -17.52
CA ARG A 118 10.68 -13.53 -18.22
C ARG A 118 11.82 -12.51 -18.29
N GLY A 119 13.03 -13.00 -18.07
CA GLY A 119 14.25 -12.19 -18.14
C GLY A 119 14.45 -11.25 -16.95
N MET A 120 13.62 -11.39 -15.91
CA MET A 120 13.78 -10.66 -14.65
C MET A 120 14.32 -11.58 -13.55
N VAL A 121 15.05 -11.01 -12.60
CA VAL A 121 15.59 -11.73 -11.44
C VAL A 121 14.67 -11.52 -10.24
N ARG A 122 14.21 -12.61 -9.62
CA ARG A 122 13.40 -12.55 -8.40
C ARG A 122 14.29 -12.11 -7.23
N LEU A 123 13.83 -11.12 -6.46
CA LEU A 123 14.65 -10.50 -5.40
C LEU A 123 14.49 -11.17 -4.03
N ASP A 124 13.40 -11.90 -3.82
CA ASP A 124 13.09 -12.59 -2.58
C ASP A 124 12.20 -13.82 -2.85
N PRO A 125 12.42 -14.98 -2.20
CA PRO A 125 11.65 -16.20 -2.46
C PRO A 125 10.15 -16.09 -2.11
N GLU A 126 9.78 -15.29 -1.10
CA GLU A 126 8.38 -15.11 -0.71
C GLU A 126 7.74 -13.96 -1.48
N SER A 127 8.43 -12.84 -1.60
CA SER A 127 7.91 -11.64 -2.24
C SER A 127 7.80 -11.83 -3.75
N ARG A 128 6.76 -11.23 -4.31
CA ARG A 128 6.49 -11.21 -5.74
C ARG A 128 7.04 -9.96 -6.36
N VAL A 129 8.36 -9.87 -6.36
CA VAL A 129 9.11 -8.72 -6.86
C VAL A 129 10.34 -9.17 -7.64
N TRP A 130 10.53 -8.57 -8.81
CA TRP A 130 11.60 -8.91 -9.74
C TRP A 130 12.27 -7.65 -10.31
N ALA A 131 13.55 -7.75 -10.64
CA ALA A 131 14.31 -6.68 -11.27
C ALA A 131 14.74 -7.04 -12.71
N ASP A 132 14.63 -6.08 -13.61
CA ASP A 132 15.10 -6.12 -15.00
C ASP A 132 16.10 -4.98 -15.20
N LYS A 133 17.37 -5.28 -14.95
CA LYS A 133 18.45 -4.28 -15.03
C LYS A 133 18.62 -3.75 -16.46
N ALA A 134 18.43 -4.60 -17.47
CA ALA A 134 18.61 -4.23 -18.87
C ALA A 134 17.58 -3.18 -19.32
N LYS A 135 16.34 -3.29 -18.82
CA LYS A 135 15.26 -2.32 -19.10
C LYS A 135 14.99 -1.34 -17.97
N ARG A 136 15.89 -1.27 -16.99
CA ARG A 136 15.83 -0.36 -15.84
C ARG A 136 14.48 -0.34 -15.11
N ARG A 137 13.90 -1.51 -14.85
CA ARG A 137 12.55 -1.62 -14.27
C ARG A 137 12.41 -2.72 -13.22
N VAL A 138 11.49 -2.50 -12.28
CA VAL A 138 11.09 -3.46 -11.25
C VAL A 138 9.64 -3.86 -11.51
N ALA A 139 9.33 -5.16 -11.46
CA ALA A 139 7.96 -5.65 -11.47
C ALA A 139 7.57 -6.10 -10.06
N VAL A 140 6.38 -5.72 -9.59
CA VAL A 140 5.83 -6.14 -8.31
C VAL A 140 4.36 -6.51 -8.45
N ASP A 141 3.97 -7.68 -7.93
CA ASP A 141 2.61 -8.17 -8.04
C ASP A 141 1.77 -7.81 -6.81
N GLY A 142 0.48 -7.62 -7.03
CA GLY A 142 -0.50 -7.26 -6.03
C GLY A 142 -1.94 -7.42 -6.52
N PHE A 143 -2.87 -6.79 -5.84
CA PHE A 143 -4.28 -6.79 -6.20
C PHE A 143 -4.89 -5.40 -6.02
N ILE A 144 -5.99 -5.13 -6.72
CA ILE A 144 -6.78 -3.92 -6.45
C ILE A 144 -7.41 -4.00 -5.06
N ALA A 145 -7.02 -3.10 -4.17
CA ALA A 145 -7.54 -3.01 -2.82
C ALA A 145 -8.69 -2.01 -2.72
N LEU A 146 -8.50 -0.82 -3.29
CA LEU A 146 -9.48 0.27 -3.27
C LEU A 146 -9.82 0.71 -4.70
N LYS A 147 -11.11 0.67 -5.03
CA LYS A 147 -11.63 1.21 -6.30
C LYS A 147 -12.16 2.63 -6.17
N GLU A 148 -12.66 3.00 -4.99
CA GLU A 148 -13.30 4.29 -4.73
C GLU A 148 -12.89 4.80 -3.34
N GLY A 149 -12.59 6.09 -3.21
CA GLY A 149 -12.23 6.69 -1.92
C GLY A 149 -11.10 7.71 -2.04
N GLN A 150 -10.71 8.29 -0.91
CA GLN A 150 -9.56 9.17 -0.82
C GLN A 150 -8.26 8.35 -0.84
N LEU A 151 -7.22 8.92 -1.44
CA LEU A 151 -5.92 8.24 -1.59
C LEU A 151 -4.84 8.93 -0.76
N GLU A 152 -4.16 8.14 0.06
CA GLU A 152 -2.83 8.47 0.57
C GLU A 152 -1.74 7.81 -0.29
N MET A 153 -2.05 6.64 -0.86
CA MET A 153 -1.14 5.83 -1.67
C MET A 153 -1.76 5.46 -3.02
N LEU A 154 -0.92 5.35 -4.04
CA LEU A 154 -1.22 4.54 -5.21
C LEU A 154 -1.09 3.05 -4.86
N ALA A 155 -0.04 2.68 -4.11
CA ALA A 155 0.19 1.30 -3.70
C ALA A 155 0.79 1.21 -2.29
N CYS A 156 0.35 0.21 -1.53
CA CYS A 156 0.88 -0.17 -0.22
C CYS A 156 1.27 -1.65 -0.18
N ILE A 157 1.88 -2.08 0.94
CA ILE A 157 2.11 -3.49 1.24
C ILE A 157 0.77 -4.14 1.63
N ALA A 158 0.50 -5.36 1.16
CA ALA A 158 -0.69 -6.09 1.61
C ALA A 158 -0.65 -6.35 3.13
N GLY A 159 -1.73 -5.99 3.82
CA GLY A 159 -1.91 -6.03 5.27
C GLY A 159 -1.60 -4.72 6.00
N THR A 160 -1.62 -3.58 5.30
CA THR A 160 -1.27 -2.27 5.88
C THR A 160 -2.32 -1.19 5.60
N LYS A 161 -2.21 -0.49 4.47
CA LYS A 161 -2.96 0.73 4.12
C LYS A 161 -3.98 0.50 3.00
N GLU A 162 -4.54 -0.69 2.86
CA GLU A 162 -5.47 -1.03 1.76
C GLU A 162 -6.71 -0.15 1.67
N HIS A 163 -7.13 0.47 2.77
CA HIS A 163 -8.30 1.35 2.85
C HIS A 163 -8.07 2.72 2.17
N GLU A 164 -6.83 3.04 1.82
CA GLU A 164 -6.40 4.33 1.25
C GLU A 164 -5.38 4.15 0.11
N SER A 165 -5.33 2.93 -0.44
CA SER A 165 -4.39 2.51 -1.48
C SER A 165 -5.11 1.79 -2.62
N VAL A 166 -4.87 2.20 -3.87
CA VAL A 166 -5.48 1.51 -5.04
C VAL A 166 -4.99 0.07 -5.13
N VAL A 167 -3.69 -0.16 -4.95
CA VAL A 167 -3.07 -1.49 -5.06
C VAL A 167 -2.43 -1.92 -3.73
N ALA A 168 -2.61 -3.17 -3.36
CA ALA A 168 -1.88 -3.81 -2.27
C ALA A 168 -0.94 -4.88 -2.84
N VAL A 169 0.37 -4.76 -2.58
CA VAL A 169 1.40 -5.63 -3.16
C VAL A 169 1.80 -6.77 -2.23
N PHE A 170 2.08 -7.93 -2.83
CA PHE A 170 2.68 -9.09 -2.15
C PHE A 170 4.21 -8.98 -2.16
N SER A 171 4.73 -7.90 -1.57
CA SER A 171 6.15 -7.66 -1.37
C SER A 171 6.37 -6.83 -0.12
N GLN A 172 7.55 -6.96 0.50
CA GLN A 172 8.04 -5.97 1.45
C GLN A 172 8.60 -4.75 0.71
N ALA A 173 8.52 -3.56 1.33
CA ALA A 173 8.99 -2.31 0.71
C ALA A 173 10.51 -2.31 0.50
N LYS A 174 11.28 -2.93 1.40
CA LYS A 174 12.75 -3.04 1.31
C LYS A 174 13.21 -3.77 0.04
N PHE A 175 12.43 -4.72 -0.47
CA PHE A 175 12.78 -5.44 -1.70
C PHE A 175 12.44 -4.63 -2.95
N VAL A 176 11.37 -3.83 -2.92
CA VAL A 176 11.10 -2.84 -3.98
C VAL A 176 12.21 -1.79 -4.01
N HIS A 177 12.63 -1.29 -2.85
CA HIS A 177 13.77 -0.39 -2.71
C HIS A 177 15.06 -1.00 -3.28
N ALA A 178 15.41 -2.23 -2.87
CA ALA A 178 16.58 -2.93 -3.38
C ALA A 178 16.51 -3.15 -4.90
N GLY A 179 15.32 -3.46 -5.42
CA GLY A 179 15.09 -3.59 -6.85
C GLY A 179 15.37 -2.29 -7.61
N LEU A 180 14.87 -1.15 -7.12
CA LEU A 180 15.10 0.16 -7.72
C LEU A 180 16.60 0.50 -7.76
N LEU A 181 17.32 0.25 -6.67
CA LEU A 181 18.78 0.38 -6.65
C LEU A 181 19.47 -0.55 -7.65
N ALA A 182 19.05 -1.82 -7.72
CA ALA A 182 19.65 -2.82 -8.61
C ALA A 182 19.50 -2.46 -10.11
N VAL A 183 18.44 -1.74 -10.45
CA VAL A 183 18.17 -1.25 -11.82
C VAL A 183 18.72 0.16 -12.08
N GLY A 184 19.49 0.72 -11.15
CA GLY A 184 20.22 1.97 -11.32
C GLY A 184 19.44 3.23 -10.97
N ALA A 185 18.37 3.14 -10.17
CA ALA A 185 17.72 4.31 -9.59
C ALA A 185 18.63 4.99 -8.57
N GLN A 186 18.66 6.30 -8.58
CA GLN A 186 19.32 7.12 -7.56
C GLN A 186 18.30 7.47 -6.48
N LYS A 187 18.62 7.06 -5.25
CA LYS A 187 17.83 7.44 -4.07
C LYS A 187 18.03 8.92 -3.78
N GLY A 188 16.94 9.67 -3.61
CA GLY A 188 16.98 11.01 -3.04
C GLY A 188 16.66 11.00 -1.54
N HIS A 189 15.67 11.79 -1.16
CA HIS A 189 15.15 11.83 0.20
C HIS A 189 13.61 11.97 0.21
N PRO A 190 12.92 11.46 1.24
CA PRO A 190 11.51 11.75 1.47
C PRO A 190 11.23 13.24 1.70
N VAL A 191 9.95 13.60 1.76
CA VAL A 191 9.52 14.95 2.13
C VAL A 191 10.11 15.35 3.49
N ARG A 192 10.56 16.60 3.59
CA ARG A 192 10.85 17.25 4.86
C ARG A 192 9.84 18.36 5.07
N TRP A 193 9.12 18.35 6.19
CA TRP A 193 8.17 19.40 6.53
C TRP A 193 8.81 20.55 7.30
N GLU A 194 9.66 20.20 8.28
CA GLU A 194 10.29 21.13 9.21
C GLU A 194 11.83 21.04 9.14
N PRO A 195 12.56 22.14 9.43
CA PRO A 195 12.09 23.50 9.67
C PRO A 195 11.75 24.25 8.37
N THR A 196 12.06 23.66 7.21
CA THR A 196 11.76 24.22 5.89
C THR A 196 11.33 23.09 4.99
N TYR A 197 10.17 23.29 4.36
CA TYR A 197 9.61 22.34 3.41
C TYR A 197 10.62 22.05 2.30
N ALA A 198 10.91 20.77 2.08
CA ALA A 198 11.59 20.27 0.90
C ALA A 198 10.79 19.08 0.34
N PRO A 199 10.46 19.08 -0.96
CA PRO A 199 9.73 17.98 -1.57
C PRO A 199 10.57 16.69 -1.57
N PRO A 200 9.94 15.54 -1.75
CA PRO A 200 10.66 14.31 -2.08
C PRO A 200 11.54 14.49 -3.32
N THR A 201 12.69 13.82 -3.34
CA THR A 201 13.65 13.83 -4.47
C THR A 201 14.12 12.41 -4.80
N GLY A 202 14.78 12.24 -5.95
CA GLY A 202 15.35 10.98 -6.41
C GLY A 202 15.17 10.81 -7.91
N SER A 203 15.57 9.65 -8.44
CA SER A 203 15.23 9.30 -9.83
C SER A 203 13.73 9.29 -10.03
N GLU A 204 13.30 9.81 -11.17
CA GLU A 204 11.91 9.77 -11.61
C GLU A 204 11.53 8.32 -12.00
N VAL A 205 10.34 7.91 -11.57
CA VAL A 205 9.83 6.55 -11.73
C VAL A 205 8.42 6.60 -12.30
N LYS A 206 8.28 6.07 -13.51
CA LYS A 206 6.99 5.81 -14.14
C LYS A 206 6.41 4.51 -13.56
N VAL A 207 5.13 4.53 -13.22
CA VAL A 207 4.42 3.35 -12.72
C VAL A 207 3.38 2.94 -13.75
N THR A 208 3.55 1.75 -14.34
CA THR A 208 2.57 1.15 -15.26
C THR A 208 1.86 0.00 -14.57
N ALA A 209 0.53 -0.02 -14.57
CA ALA A 209 -0.24 -1.13 -14.03
C ALA A 209 -0.70 -2.07 -15.14
N LEU A 210 -0.52 -3.37 -14.92
CA LEU A 210 -0.82 -4.45 -15.84
C LEU A 210 -1.86 -5.39 -15.22
N TRP A 211 -2.90 -5.75 -15.96
CA TRP A 211 -3.88 -6.75 -15.50
C TRP A 211 -4.50 -7.52 -16.67
N VAL A 212 -5.21 -8.59 -16.32
CA VAL A 212 -6.06 -9.34 -17.25
C VAL A 212 -7.49 -9.19 -16.75
N ASP A 213 -8.39 -8.73 -17.61
CA ASP A 213 -9.80 -8.60 -17.25
C ASP A 213 -10.53 -9.96 -17.23
N SER A 214 -11.79 -9.94 -16.79
CA SER A 214 -12.63 -11.14 -16.73
C SER A 214 -12.92 -11.77 -18.09
N ALA A 215 -12.72 -11.05 -19.19
CA ALA A 215 -12.82 -11.56 -20.56
C ALA A 215 -11.48 -12.14 -21.07
N GLY A 216 -10.42 -12.14 -20.25
CA GLY A 216 -9.09 -12.61 -20.64
C GLY A 216 -8.28 -11.59 -21.43
N LYS A 217 -8.76 -10.35 -21.57
CA LYS A 217 -8.04 -9.30 -22.29
C LYS A 217 -6.96 -8.71 -21.39
N LYS A 218 -5.75 -8.61 -21.94
CA LYS A 218 -4.59 -7.99 -21.29
C LYS A 218 -4.70 -6.47 -21.38
N HIS A 219 -4.35 -5.78 -20.30
CA HIS A 219 -4.38 -4.33 -20.19
C HIS A 219 -3.07 -3.80 -19.61
N ALA A 220 -2.71 -2.60 -20.04
CA ALA A 220 -1.65 -1.79 -19.48
C ALA A 220 -2.12 -0.34 -19.41
N ILE A 221 -1.89 0.34 -18.29
CA ILE A 221 -2.22 1.75 -18.11
C ILE A 221 -1.11 2.45 -17.33
N ASP A 222 -0.88 3.74 -17.62
CA ASP A 222 -0.14 4.60 -16.70
C ASP A 222 -0.94 4.70 -15.40
N ALA A 223 -0.37 4.26 -14.28
CA ALA A 223 -1.10 4.14 -13.03
C ALA A 223 -1.49 5.52 -12.45
N ARG A 224 -0.93 6.61 -12.97
CA ARG A 224 -1.39 7.97 -12.68
C ARG A 224 -2.83 8.21 -13.13
N GLU A 225 -3.30 7.48 -14.14
CA GLU A 225 -4.68 7.55 -14.61
C GLU A 225 -5.70 6.98 -13.61
N TRP A 226 -5.24 6.28 -12.57
CA TRP A 226 -6.08 5.83 -11.45
C TRP A 226 -6.19 6.87 -10.32
N VAL A 227 -5.39 7.94 -10.36
CA VAL A 227 -5.32 8.97 -9.33
C VAL A 227 -5.94 10.25 -9.89
N ARG A 228 -7.13 10.61 -9.41
CA ARG A 228 -7.87 11.81 -9.85
C ARG A 228 -7.79 12.92 -8.81
N GLU A 229 -7.64 14.16 -9.24
CA GLU A 229 -7.72 15.32 -8.35
C GLU A 229 -9.14 15.49 -7.82
N ALA A 230 -9.27 15.62 -6.50
CA ALA A 230 -10.56 15.75 -5.84
C ALA A 230 -11.33 16.99 -6.34
N GLY A 231 -12.62 16.81 -6.64
CA GLY A 231 -13.47 17.90 -7.15
C GLY A 231 -13.34 18.16 -8.65
N THR A 232 -12.51 17.39 -9.37
CA THR A 232 -12.42 17.45 -10.84
C THR A 232 -13.15 16.27 -11.48
N VAL A 233 -13.54 16.42 -12.76
CA VAL A 233 -14.21 15.34 -13.51
C VAL A 233 -13.18 14.33 -14.01
N ASP A 234 -12.15 14.81 -14.71
CA ASP A 234 -11.20 13.96 -15.47
C ASP A 234 -9.72 14.30 -15.23
N LYS A 235 -9.38 15.19 -14.29
CA LYS A 235 -7.98 15.59 -14.09
C LYS A 235 -7.24 14.54 -13.28
N THR A 236 -6.33 13.82 -13.93
CA THR A 236 -5.48 12.81 -13.31
C THR A 236 -4.13 13.38 -12.86
N LEU A 237 -3.40 12.59 -12.08
CA LEU A 237 -2.04 12.94 -11.64
C LEU A 237 -1.13 13.13 -12.87
N ASP A 238 -0.48 14.29 -12.98
CA ASP A 238 0.30 14.69 -14.16
C ASP A 238 1.83 14.59 -13.95
N THR A 239 2.27 14.21 -12.75
CA THR A 239 3.69 14.02 -12.41
C THR A 239 4.01 12.56 -12.12
N ASN A 240 5.23 12.12 -12.47
CA ASN A 240 5.71 10.81 -12.06
C ASN A 240 6.13 10.82 -10.58
N PHE A 241 6.38 9.63 -10.05
CA PHE A 241 6.91 9.47 -8.69
C PHE A 241 8.42 9.67 -8.68
N VAL A 242 8.99 9.97 -7.52
CA VAL A 242 10.45 9.99 -7.32
C VAL A 242 10.87 8.96 -6.28
N PHE A 243 12.03 8.34 -6.50
CA PHE A 243 12.62 7.37 -5.58
C PHE A 243 13.25 8.05 -4.35
N ALA A 244 12.38 8.43 -3.41
CA ALA A 244 12.74 9.00 -2.11
C ALA A 244 13.52 8.02 -1.21
N GLY A 245 13.14 6.75 -1.27
CA GLY A 245 13.82 5.63 -0.64
C GLY A 245 13.71 5.50 0.88
N SER A 246 12.77 6.19 1.53
CA SER A 246 12.47 6.09 2.97
C SER A 246 13.72 6.27 3.87
N SER A 247 13.65 5.77 5.09
CA SER A 247 14.76 5.74 6.05
C SER A 247 14.72 4.49 6.92
N LEU A 248 15.86 4.16 7.52
CA LEU A 248 15.98 3.08 8.50
C LEU A 248 15.82 3.67 9.89
N TRP A 249 14.96 3.06 10.71
CA TRP A 249 14.85 3.32 12.13
C TRP A 249 15.54 2.19 12.90
N THR A 250 16.34 2.52 13.90
CA THR A 250 16.96 1.51 14.78
C THR A 250 16.23 1.51 16.10
N ASP A 251 15.73 0.34 16.48
CA ASP A 251 15.11 0.14 17.78
C ASP A 251 16.17 0.34 18.89
N PRO A 252 15.97 1.29 19.82
CA PRO A 252 16.96 1.57 20.86
C PRO A 252 17.05 0.45 21.92
N GLU A 253 16.03 -0.41 22.04
CA GLU A 253 16.01 -1.53 22.99
C GLU A 253 16.63 -2.79 22.39
N THR A 254 16.30 -3.11 21.13
CA THR A 254 16.71 -4.36 20.49
C THR A 254 17.91 -4.21 19.54
N GLY A 255 18.18 -2.99 19.05
CA GLY A 255 19.17 -2.71 18.02
C GLY A 255 18.74 -3.13 16.61
N GLU A 256 17.52 -3.62 16.43
CA GLU A 256 16.99 -4.04 15.12
C GLU A 256 16.75 -2.83 14.22
N GLN A 257 17.08 -2.97 12.93
CA GLN A 257 16.81 -1.93 11.93
C GLN A 257 15.52 -2.24 11.16
N LEU A 258 14.58 -1.30 11.22
CA LEU A 258 13.33 -1.33 10.47
C LEU A 258 13.39 -0.35 9.31
N TYR A 259 13.10 -0.83 8.10
CA TYR A 259 12.84 0.04 6.96
C TYR A 259 11.46 0.69 7.15
N GLN A 260 11.41 2.02 7.34
CA GLN A 260 10.18 2.64 7.85
C GLN A 260 8.99 2.52 6.89
N ALA A 261 9.22 2.42 5.57
CA ALA A 261 8.14 2.20 4.60
C ALA A 261 7.42 0.84 4.74
N GLU A 262 7.93 -0.09 5.56
CA GLU A 262 7.22 -1.34 5.87
C GLU A 262 5.89 -1.10 6.62
N SER A 263 5.65 0.12 7.11
CA SER A 263 4.34 0.59 7.61
C SER A 263 3.26 0.68 6.53
N GLY A 264 3.62 0.59 5.25
CA GLY A 264 2.70 0.70 4.11
C GLY A 264 2.97 1.90 3.19
N ASP A 265 3.94 2.76 3.50
CA ASP A 265 4.27 3.98 2.74
C ASP A 265 5.13 3.67 1.48
N LEU A 266 4.56 2.86 0.56
CA LEU A 266 5.28 2.34 -0.60
C LEU A 266 5.26 3.31 -1.79
N ILE A 267 4.10 3.63 -2.36
CA ILE A 267 3.96 4.60 -3.47
C ILE A 267 2.93 5.65 -3.07
N CYS A 268 3.40 6.78 -2.56
CA CYS A 268 2.59 7.81 -1.91
C CYS A 268 2.11 8.90 -2.90
N VAL A 269 0.90 9.41 -2.68
CA VAL A 269 0.36 10.61 -3.35
C VAL A 269 0.10 11.78 -2.38
N ALA A 270 0.26 11.56 -1.07
CA ALA A 270 -0.01 12.53 -0.01
C ALA A 270 1.22 12.91 0.86
N ASN A 271 2.43 12.73 0.33
CA ASN A 271 3.72 12.98 0.96
C ASN A 271 3.96 12.43 2.38
N PHE A 272 4.84 11.44 2.48
CA PHE A 272 5.22 10.80 3.75
C PHE A 272 6.74 10.85 3.96
N SER A 273 7.17 11.18 5.18
CA SER A 273 8.61 11.18 5.55
C SER A 273 9.24 9.78 5.54
N THR A 274 8.39 8.77 5.40
CA THR A 274 8.69 7.33 5.37
C THR A 274 8.46 6.72 3.99
N ALA A 275 8.11 7.51 2.96
CA ALA A 275 7.79 7.03 1.62
C ALA A 275 8.98 6.36 0.90
N THR A 276 8.73 5.24 0.21
CA THR A 276 9.70 4.66 -0.75
C THR A 276 9.68 5.43 -2.07
N LEU A 277 8.49 5.59 -2.65
CA LEU A 277 8.19 6.41 -3.82
C LEU A 277 7.15 7.44 -3.41
N ASP A 278 7.28 8.67 -3.89
CA ASP A 278 6.39 9.76 -3.52
C ASP A 278 6.24 10.74 -4.69
N VAL A 279 5.16 11.53 -4.70
CA VAL A 279 4.97 12.59 -5.69
C VAL A 279 5.83 13.81 -5.32
N PRO A 280 6.59 14.41 -6.25
CA PRO A 280 7.47 15.56 -5.97
C PRO A 280 6.70 16.89 -5.86
N LEU A 281 5.40 16.84 -5.57
CA LEU A 281 4.54 18.00 -5.38
C LEU A 281 4.10 18.09 -3.92
N LYS A 282 3.92 19.33 -3.44
CA LYS A 282 3.46 19.57 -2.07
C LYS A 282 2.00 19.20 -1.93
N SER A 283 1.72 18.10 -1.27
CA SER A 283 0.38 17.73 -0.83
C SER A 283 -0.17 18.78 0.14
N LEU A 284 -1.43 19.17 -0.05
CA LEU A 284 -2.14 20.08 0.85
C LEU A 284 -2.63 19.27 2.05
N LYS A 285 -1.77 19.00 3.03
CA LYS A 285 -2.20 18.32 4.28
C LYS A 285 -3.18 19.13 5.15
N SER A 286 -3.48 20.38 4.81
CA SER A 286 -4.05 21.34 5.78
C SER A 286 -5.57 21.53 5.77
N ASN A 287 -6.37 20.98 4.84
CA ASN A 287 -7.78 21.38 4.69
C ASN A 287 -8.83 20.24 4.70
N SER A 288 -8.63 19.16 5.47
CA SER A 288 -9.61 18.06 5.65
C SER A 288 -10.05 17.33 4.36
N LEU A 289 -9.43 17.65 3.22
CA LEU A 289 -9.63 17.01 1.92
C LEU A 289 -8.26 16.59 1.40
N LEU A 290 -8.07 15.28 1.23
CA LEU A 290 -6.93 14.76 0.48
C LEU A 290 -7.00 15.28 -0.97
N THR A 291 -5.85 15.61 -1.54
CA THR A 291 -5.75 16.18 -2.90
C THR A 291 -6.25 15.20 -3.96
N PHE A 292 -6.14 13.89 -3.70
CA PHE A 292 -6.43 12.85 -4.67
C PHE A 292 -7.45 11.82 -4.18
N ILE A 293 -8.24 11.32 -5.14
CA ILE A 293 -9.22 10.25 -4.98
C ILE A 293 -8.99 9.18 -6.05
N ALA A 294 -9.49 7.97 -5.81
CA ALA A 294 -9.50 6.90 -6.79
C ALA A 294 -10.40 7.26 -7.99
N PHE A 295 -9.90 7.00 -9.21
CA PHE A 295 -10.67 7.15 -10.43
C PHE A 295 -11.44 5.85 -10.72
N SER A 296 -12.57 5.67 -10.03
CA SER A 296 -13.38 4.44 -10.01
C SER A 296 -13.67 3.84 -11.39
N GLU A 297 -13.93 4.67 -12.39
CA GLU A 297 -14.27 4.25 -13.75
C GLU A 297 -13.10 3.60 -14.51
N ARG A 298 -11.86 3.82 -14.05
CA ARG A 298 -10.62 3.34 -14.69
C ARG A 298 -9.91 2.24 -13.91
N ILE A 299 -10.30 2.04 -12.64
CA ILE A 299 -9.72 1.04 -11.76
C ILE A 299 -10.54 -0.27 -11.90
N PRO A 300 -9.88 -1.43 -12.09
CA PRO A 300 -10.56 -2.73 -12.09
C PRO A 300 -11.28 -3.03 -10.76
N ASP A 301 -12.09 -4.09 -10.72
CA ASP A 301 -12.80 -4.44 -9.50
C ASP A 301 -11.84 -4.88 -8.37
N PRO A 302 -12.16 -4.62 -7.09
CA PRO A 302 -11.36 -5.08 -5.97
C PRO A 302 -11.08 -6.59 -6.03
N GLY A 303 -9.85 -6.97 -5.68
CA GLY A 303 -9.34 -8.34 -5.80
C GLY A 303 -8.78 -8.70 -7.18
N THR A 304 -8.92 -7.85 -8.19
CA THR A 304 -8.29 -8.09 -9.51
C THR A 304 -6.77 -8.19 -9.36
N PRO A 305 -6.12 -9.29 -9.83
CA PRO A 305 -4.67 -9.39 -9.84
C PRO A 305 -4.03 -8.32 -10.73
N VAL A 306 -3.05 -7.62 -10.18
CA VAL A 306 -2.31 -6.54 -10.85
C VAL A 306 -0.81 -6.76 -10.72
N ARG A 307 -0.07 -6.43 -11.77
CA ARG A 307 1.39 -6.26 -11.74
C ARG A 307 1.71 -4.80 -11.97
N LEU A 308 2.39 -4.17 -11.01
CA LEU A 308 2.96 -2.84 -11.19
C LEU A 308 4.36 -2.98 -11.78
N VAL A 309 4.68 -2.15 -12.76
CA VAL A 309 6.01 -2.02 -13.35
C VAL A 309 6.53 -0.63 -13.07
N LEU A 310 7.61 -0.56 -12.30
CA LEU A 310 8.29 0.65 -11.87
C LEU A 310 9.49 0.85 -12.80
N GLU A 311 9.39 1.77 -13.75
CA GLU A 311 10.43 2.06 -14.73
C GLU A 311 11.17 3.34 -14.34
N VAL A 312 12.49 3.25 -14.19
CA VAL A 312 13.33 4.40 -13.87
C VAL A 312 13.55 5.20 -15.15
N LEU A 313 13.11 6.46 -15.15
CA LEU A 313 13.30 7.35 -16.29
C LEU A 313 14.71 7.93 -16.26
N ASP A 314 15.26 8.18 -17.45
CA ASP A 314 16.46 9.00 -17.57
C ASP A 314 16.12 10.44 -17.17
N ALA A 315 17.02 11.09 -16.43
CA ALA A 315 16.93 12.53 -16.27
C ALA A 315 17.13 13.13 -17.67
N GLU A 316 16.08 13.68 -18.29
CA GLU A 316 16.26 14.44 -19.52
C GLU A 316 17.31 15.53 -19.26
N GLY A 317 18.44 15.47 -19.98
CA GLY A 317 19.47 16.52 -19.98
C GLY A 317 20.74 16.30 -19.14
N ALA A 318 21.06 15.09 -18.66
CA ALA A 318 22.32 14.82 -17.97
C ALA A 318 23.51 14.45 -18.88
N ASP A 319 23.50 14.86 -20.15
CA ASP A 319 24.65 14.81 -21.04
C ASP A 319 24.81 16.15 -21.80
N GLY A 320 25.85 16.89 -21.43
CA GLY A 320 26.53 17.88 -22.28
C GLY A 320 26.02 19.33 -22.29
N ALA A 321 26.47 20.15 -21.34
CA ALA A 321 26.83 21.55 -21.61
C ALA A 321 27.61 22.17 -20.43
N GLU A 322 28.94 22.06 -20.47
CA GLU A 322 29.82 23.05 -19.84
C GLU A 322 29.92 24.30 -20.73
N THR A 323 29.73 25.46 -20.09
CA THR A 323 30.14 26.81 -20.51
C THR A 323 29.53 27.42 -21.78
N ASN A 324 28.64 28.38 -21.61
CA ASN A 324 29.03 29.80 -21.71
C ASN A 324 27.97 30.69 -21.08
N ALA A 325 28.42 31.54 -20.16
CA ALA A 325 27.68 32.69 -19.67
C ALA A 325 27.65 33.78 -20.74
N ASP A 326 26.47 34.38 -20.97
CA ASP A 326 26.18 35.80 -20.77
C ASP A 326 24.89 36.21 -21.50
N ALA A 327 24.28 37.31 -21.04
CA ALA A 327 23.21 38.12 -21.61
C ALA A 327 21.77 37.94 -21.09
N THR A 328 21.51 38.67 -19.99
CA THR A 328 20.50 39.74 -19.82
C THR A 328 18.98 39.44 -19.88
N ASN A 329 18.34 39.87 -18.78
CA ASN A 329 16.92 40.22 -18.56
C ASN A 329 16.13 40.68 -19.80
N ASP A 330 14.89 40.20 -19.96
CA ASP A 330 13.69 41.06 -19.92
C ASP A 330 12.39 40.21 -19.80
N THR A 331 11.43 40.84 -19.14
CA THR A 331 10.05 40.53 -18.82
C THR A 331 9.16 40.13 -20.02
N GLY A 332 8.21 39.22 -19.78
CA GLY A 332 7.13 38.96 -20.73
C GLY A 332 6.36 37.68 -20.45
N ASN A 333 5.32 37.78 -19.63
CA ASN A 333 4.28 36.75 -19.50
C ASN A 333 3.48 36.63 -20.81
N PRO A 334 3.31 35.44 -21.43
CA PRO A 334 2.22 35.22 -22.37
C PRO A 334 1.09 34.41 -21.71
N ALA A 335 -0.12 34.92 -21.92
CA ALA A 335 -1.41 34.36 -21.54
C ALA A 335 -1.68 32.99 -22.22
N PRO A 336 -2.70 32.23 -21.77
CA PRO A 336 -2.80 30.79 -21.97
C PRO A 336 -3.26 30.46 -23.39
N GLY A 337 -2.44 29.67 -24.09
CA GLY A 337 -2.80 29.03 -25.35
C GLY A 337 -3.68 27.81 -25.09
N THR A 338 -4.94 27.91 -25.50
CA THR A 338 -5.83 26.78 -25.78
C THR A 338 -5.11 25.75 -26.66
N THR A 339 -4.97 24.53 -26.19
CA THR A 339 -4.73 23.37 -27.04
C THR A 339 -5.76 22.29 -26.77
N ASP A 340 -6.20 21.73 -27.89
CA ASP A 340 -7.38 20.94 -28.11
C ASP A 340 -7.46 19.68 -27.26
N GLY A 341 -8.71 19.30 -26.95
CA GLY A 341 -9.04 18.02 -26.34
C GLY A 341 -8.48 16.86 -27.14
N ALA A 342 -7.60 16.09 -26.50
CA ALA A 342 -7.21 14.78 -27.00
C ALA A 342 -8.33 13.79 -26.71
N GLN A 343 -9.09 13.51 -27.76
CA GLN A 343 -10.00 12.38 -27.83
C GLN A 343 -9.26 11.05 -27.64
N ASN A 344 -9.89 10.16 -26.88
CA ASN A 344 -9.94 8.71 -27.10
C ASN A 344 -8.72 8.09 -27.80
N SER A 345 -7.70 7.68 -27.04
CA SER A 345 -6.70 6.74 -27.55
C SER A 345 -7.13 5.31 -27.22
N SER A 346 -7.51 4.61 -28.29
CA SER A 346 -7.74 3.17 -28.32
C SER A 346 -6.52 2.38 -27.85
N LEU A 347 -6.81 1.20 -27.27
CA LEU A 347 -5.95 0.27 -26.54
C LEU A 347 -4.71 -0.44 -27.17
N PRO A 348 -4.18 -0.21 -28.40
CA PRO A 348 -3.00 -0.98 -28.84
C PRO A 348 -1.62 -0.49 -28.35
N ALA A 349 -1.42 0.82 -28.12
CA ALA A 349 -0.07 1.37 -27.89
C ALA A 349 0.48 1.13 -26.48
N ALA A 350 -0.37 1.19 -25.45
CA ALA A 350 0.05 1.09 -24.05
C ALA A 350 0.56 -0.30 -23.65
N LEU A 351 0.13 -1.36 -24.36
CA LEU A 351 0.56 -2.74 -24.11
C LEU A 351 1.92 -3.07 -24.72
N ALA A 352 2.34 -2.31 -25.74
CA ALA A 352 3.57 -2.57 -26.47
C ALA A 352 4.78 -2.52 -25.51
N GLY A 353 5.51 -3.63 -25.41
CA GLY A 353 6.68 -3.76 -24.53
C GLY A 353 6.40 -4.39 -23.16
N TYR A 354 5.12 -4.61 -22.83
CA TYR A 354 4.65 -5.22 -21.58
C TYR A 354 4.06 -6.62 -21.75
N GLU A 355 3.88 -7.11 -22.98
CA GLU A 355 3.16 -8.36 -23.27
C GLU A 355 3.78 -9.57 -22.56
N ARG A 356 5.11 -9.63 -22.51
CA ARG A 356 5.86 -10.69 -21.81
C ARG A 356 5.67 -10.64 -20.29
N LEU A 357 5.31 -9.50 -19.72
CA LEU A 357 5.03 -9.35 -18.29
C LEU A 357 3.60 -9.76 -17.93
N LEU A 358 2.73 -9.94 -18.92
CA LEU A 358 1.34 -10.38 -18.80
C LEU A 358 1.16 -11.86 -19.20
N GLU A 359 2.24 -12.61 -19.37
CA GLU A 359 2.16 -14.04 -19.67
C GLU A 359 1.67 -14.82 -18.43
N SER A 360 0.68 -15.67 -18.63
CA SER A 360 0.24 -16.68 -17.68
C SER A 360 1.35 -17.72 -17.43
N PRO A 361 1.28 -18.51 -16.35
CA PRO A 361 2.25 -19.59 -16.12
C PRO A 361 2.31 -20.63 -17.24
N ALA A 362 1.21 -20.85 -17.95
CA ALA A 362 1.18 -21.77 -19.09
C ALA A 362 1.92 -21.18 -20.30
N GLU A 363 1.67 -19.91 -20.63
CA GLU A 363 2.38 -19.19 -21.69
C GLU A 363 3.88 -19.11 -21.36
N ALA A 364 4.23 -18.78 -20.10
CA ALA A 364 5.59 -18.68 -19.59
C ALA A 364 6.38 -19.98 -19.78
N ARG A 365 5.80 -21.13 -19.42
CA ARG A 365 6.42 -22.46 -19.62
C ARG A 365 6.59 -22.82 -21.09
N GLN A 366 5.57 -22.56 -21.92
CA GLN A 366 5.61 -22.95 -23.33
C GLN A 366 6.74 -22.27 -24.12
N ALA A 367 7.04 -20.99 -23.87
CA ALA A 367 8.15 -20.38 -24.61
C ALA A 367 9.54 -20.66 -24.00
N SER A 368 9.65 -21.05 -22.73
CA SER A 368 10.92 -21.60 -22.20
C SER A 368 11.33 -22.86 -22.96
N LEU A 369 10.37 -23.76 -23.21
CA LEU A 369 10.59 -24.98 -24.01
C LEU A 369 10.92 -24.70 -25.49
N LYS A 370 10.56 -23.52 -26.01
CA LYS A 370 10.88 -23.10 -27.39
C LYS A 370 12.26 -22.47 -27.51
N SER A 371 12.81 -21.88 -26.44
CA SER A 371 14.16 -21.30 -26.46
C SER A 371 15.28 -22.34 -26.28
N GLU A 372 14.95 -23.54 -25.82
CA GLU A 372 15.90 -24.65 -25.62
C GLU A 372 16.06 -25.55 -26.86
N LYS A 373 15.26 -25.32 -27.91
CA LYS A 373 15.35 -26.01 -29.21
C LYS A 373 15.91 -25.05 -30.24
#